data_AF-A0A009NAV9-F1
#
_entry.id   AF-A0A009NAV9-F1
#
_cell.length_a   1.000
_cell.length_b   1.000
_cell.length_c   1.000
_cell.angle_alpha   90.00
_cell.angle_beta   90.00
_cell.angle_gamma   90.00
#
_symmetry.space_group_name_H-M   'P 1'
#
loop_
_entity.id
_entity.type
_entity.pdbx_description
1 polymer ?
#
loop_
_entity_poly.entity_id
_entity_poly.type
_entity_poly.pdbx_seq_one_letter_code
_entity_poly.pdbx_strand_id
1 'polypeptide(L)'
;MNPIKLIACGILSLSLSSIAFAKTEQITLKANVYYGEESVVFPTTKGEVILNSYAIPAKVVPQVKPFKKGQCLEIKSKHGFFKDTGDGQYIESIQPCSKKGLATPKVTR
;
A
#
# COMPACT_ATOMS: atom_id res chain seq x y z
N MET A 1 34.80 -29.70 -32.17
CA MET A 1 33.51 -29.54 -31.47
C MET A 1 32.94 -28.17 -31.83
N ASN A 2 31.73 -28.11 -32.38
CA ASN A 2 31.17 -26.92 -33.03
C ASN A 2 30.72 -25.88 -31.97
N PRO A 3 31.24 -24.63 -31.96
CA PRO A 3 31.00 -23.65 -30.88
C PRO A 3 29.53 -23.23 -30.72
N ILE A 4 28.70 -23.52 -31.72
CA ILE A 4 27.26 -23.21 -31.73
C ILE A 4 26.49 -24.02 -30.67
N LYS A 5 26.97 -25.21 -30.29
CA LYS A 5 26.29 -26.05 -29.27
C LYS A 5 26.45 -25.57 -27.83
N LEU A 6 27.44 -24.71 -27.54
CA LEU A 6 27.69 -24.18 -26.19
C LEU A 6 26.82 -22.96 -25.85
N ILE A 7 26.31 -22.26 -26.87
CA ILE A 7 25.49 -21.06 -26.67
C ILE A 7 24.02 -21.43 -26.35
N ALA A 8 23.56 -22.62 -26.78
CA ALA A 8 22.17 -23.06 -26.59
C ALA A 8 21.81 -23.44 -25.13
N CYS A 9 22.79 -23.71 -24.26
CA CYS A 9 22.55 -24.00 -22.84
C CYS A 9 22.71 -22.79 -21.91
N GLY A 10 23.25 -21.66 -22.38
CA GLY A 10 23.58 -20.51 -21.55
C GLY A 10 22.44 -19.49 -21.34
N ILE A 11 21.34 -19.59 -22.09
CA ILE A 11 20.30 -18.55 -22.13
C ILE A 11 19.14 -18.85 -21.16
N LEU A 12 19.08 -20.06 -20.56
CA LEU A 12 17.95 -20.47 -19.72
C LEU A 12 18.06 -20.02 -18.23
N SER A 13 19.08 -19.26 -17.85
CA SER A 13 19.34 -18.88 -16.45
C SER A 13 18.97 -17.43 -16.08
N LEU A 14 18.41 -16.64 -17.00
CA LEU A 14 18.06 -15.23 -16.77
C LEU A 14 16.55 -15.00 -16.73
N SER A 15 15.91 -15.30 -15.60
CA SER A 15 14.70 -14.56 -15.16
C SER A 15 14.20 -15.03 -13.78
N LEU A 16 15.00 -14.83 -12.74
CA LEU A 16 14.42 -14.60 -11.40
C LEU A 16 13.92 -13.16 -11.37
N SER A 17 12.80 -12.89 -12.06
CA SER A 17 12.07 -11.64 -11.91
C SER A 17 11.58 -11.58 -10.46
N SER A 18 12.22 -10.76 -9.64
CA SER A 18 11.74 -10.44 -8.30
C SER A 18 10.48 -9.60 -8.47
N ILE A 19 9.34 -10.27 -8.58
CA ILE A 19 8.04 -9.62 -8.50
C ILE A 19 7.90 -9.17 -7.04
N ALA A 20 8.32 -7.93 -6.76
CA ALA A 20 8.05 -7.32 -5.47
C ALA A 20 6.53 -7.11 -5.39
N PHE A 21 5.83 -8.04 -4.75
CA PHE A 21 4.40 -7.91 -4.51
C PHE A 21 4.17 -6.69 -3.65
N ALA A 22 3.40 -5.73 -4.17
CA ALA A 22 2.91 -4.63 -3.37
C ALA A 22 2.17 -5.18 -2.15
N LYS A 23 2.61 -4.77 -0.98
CA LYS A 23 2.09 -5.20 0.31
C LYS A 23 0.83 -4.40 0.63
N THR A 24 -0.26 -5.11 0.87
CA THR A 24 -1.50 -4.54 1.38
C THR A 24 -1.53 -4.67 2.90
N GLU A 25 -1.73 -3.56 3.60
CA GLU A 25 -1.83 -3.51 5.06
C GLU A 25 -3.15 -2.89 5.47
N GLN A 26 -3.87 -3.56 6.37
CA GLN A 26 -5.03 -3.00 7.03
C GLN A 26 -4.58 -2.35 8.34
N ILE A 27 -4.88 -1.07 8.49
CA ILE A 27 -4.51 -0.27 9.66
C ILE A 27 -5.77 0.28 10.33
N THR A 28 -5.69 0.49 11.63
CA THR A 28 -6.74 1.17 12.39
C THR A 28 -6.17 2.48 12.91
N LEU A 29 -6.88 3.58 12.66
CA LEU A 29 -6.48 4.89 13.10
C LEU A 29 -6.70 5.07 14.61
N LYS A 30 -5.64 5.45 15.33
CA LYS A 30 -5.66 5.78 16.77
C LYS A 30 -6.15 7.21 17.02
N ALA A 31 -5.97 8.10 16.05
CA ALA A 31 -6.47 9.48 16.04
C ALA A 31 -6.89 9.87 14.60
N ASN A 32 -7.33 11.11 14.39
CA ASN A 32 -7.63 11.59 13.03
C ASN A 32 -6.32 11.71 12.23
N VAL A 33 -6.38 11.55 10.91
CA VAL A 33 -5.23 11.87 10.05
C VAL A 33 -4.95 13.37 10.15
N TYR A 34 -3.68 13.72 10.35
CA TYR A 34 -3.23 15.11 10.41
C TYR A 34 -2.63 15.54 9.08
N TYR A 35 -2.85 16.79 8.71
CA TYR A 35 -2.40 17.41 7.47
C TYR A 35 -1.57 18.63 7.84
N GLY A 36 -0.25 18.49 7.73
CA GLY A 36 0.67 19.61 7.77
C GLY A 36 0.86 20.21 6.37
N GLU A 37 1.66 21.26 6.29
CA GLU A 37 1.99 21.88 5.00
C GLU A 37 2.75 20.90 4.07
N GLU A 38 3.67 20.12 4.63
CA GLU A 38 4.53 19.20 3.86
C GLU A 38 4.30 17.72 4.20
N SER A 39 3.39 17.41 5.13
CA SER A 39 3.21 16.04 5.60
C SER A 39 1.77 15.62 5.82
N VAL A 40 1.54 14.32 5.67
CA VAL A 40 0.32 13.64 6.10
C VAL A 40 0.69 12.61 7.15
N VAL A 41 0.13 12.75 8.36
CA VAL A 41 0.43 11.85 9.49
C VAL A 41 -0.75 10.91 9.70
N PHE A 42 -0.46 9.61 9.63
CA PHE A 42 -1.37 8.52 9.93
C PHE A 42 -1.06 7.95 11.33
N PRO A 43 -1.74 8.44 12.37
CA PRO A 43 -1.61 7.87 13.71
C PRO A 43 -2.35 6.53 13.77
N THR A 44 -1.62 5.42 13.77
CA THR A 44 -2.21 4.07 13.81
C THR A 44 -2.05 3.40 15.18
N THR A 45 -2.74 2.29 15.40
CA THR A 45 -2.55 1.45 16.59
C THR A 45 -1.18 0.78 16.67
N LYS A 46 -0.41 0.74 15.57
CA LYS A 46 0.92 0.12 15.49
C LYS A 46 2.08 1.14 15.48
N GLY A 47 1.77 2.42 15.64
CA GLY A 47 2.72 3.52 15.49
C GLY A 47 2.24 4.56 14.47
N GLU A 48 2.99 5.65 14.36
CA GLU A 48 2.69 6.73 13.41
C GLU A 48 3.46 6.50 12.11
N VAL A 49 2.78 6.75 10.98
CA VAL A 49 3.41 6.80 9.67
C VAL A 49 3.26 8.22 9.16
N ILE A 50 4.39 8.86 8.84
CA ILE A 50 4.46 10.23 8.36
C ILE A 50 4.88 10.14 6.89
N LEU A 51 4.06 10.66 6.00
CA LEU A 51 4.35 10.73 4.57
C LEU A 51 4.63 12.17 4.17
N ASN A 52 5.54 12.38 3.22
CA ASN A 52 5.74 13.68 2.60
C ASN A 52 4.63 13.92 1.56
N SER A 53 3.85 14.98 1.73
CA SER A 53 2.72 15.33 0.86
C SER A 53 3.13 15.47 -0.61
N TYR A 54 4.35 15.89 -0.89
CA TYR A 54 4.89 16.07 -2.24
C TYR A 54 5.42 14.77 -2.87
N ALA A 55 5.70 13.74 -2.06
CA ALA A 55 6.14 12.44 -2.56
C ALA A 55 4.96 11.52 -2.92
N ILE A 56 3.77 11.78 -2.38
CA ILE A 56 2.57 10.97 -2.65
C ILE A 56 2.23 11.03 -4.15
N PRO A 57 2.09 9.88 -4.84
CA PRO A 57 1.74 9.86 -6.25
C PRO A 57 0.44 10.61 -6.54
N ALA A 58 0.40 11.39 -7.63
CA ALA A 58 -0.76 12.22 -7.99
C ALA A 58 -2.09 11.44 -8.03
N LYS A 59 -2.06 10.16 -8.43
CA LYS A 59 -3.25 9.27 -8.43
C LYS A 59 -3.78 8.90 -7.03
N VAL A 60 -2.94 9.00 -6.02
CA VAL A 60 -3.24 8.67 -4.61
C VAL A 60 -3.66 9.90 -3.83
N VAL A 61 -3.18 11.10 -4.18
CA VAL A 61 -3.54 12.36 -3.48
C VAL A 61 -5.06 12.50 -3.22
N PRO A 62 -5.98 12.25 -4.19
CA PRO A 62 -7.43 12.34 -3.94
C PRO A 62 -7.97 11.30 -2.95
N GLN A 63 -7.20 10.25 -2.67
CA GLN A 63 -7.55 9.16 -1.75
C GLN A 63 -7.16 9.48 -0.30
N VAL A 64 -6.31 10.49 -0.07
CA VAL A 64 -5.89 10.97 1.25
C VAL A 64 -7.00 11.84 1.87
N LYS A 65 -8.17 11.24 2.07
CA LYS A 65 -9.36 11.89 2.65
C LYS A 65 -9.19 12.12 4.15
N PRO A 66 -9.93 13.08 4.76
CA PRO A 66 -9.83 13.42 6.18
C PRO A 66 -10.36 12.31 7.11
N PHE A 67 -9.67 11.18 7.12
CA PHE A 67 -10.03 9.97 7.85
C PHE A 67 -9.97 10.23 9.36
N LYS A 68 -10.88 9.57 10.09
CA LYS A 68 -11.15 9.80 11.50
C LYS A 68 -10.65 8.64 12.35
N LYS A 69 -10.43 8.93 13.64
CA LYS A 69 -10.13 7.94 14.68
C LYS A 69 -11.08 6.74 14.58
N GLY A 70 -10.51 5.54 14.73
CA GLY A 70 -11.25 4.27 14.70
C GLY A 70 -11.56 3.73 13.30
N GLN A 71 -11.35 4.51 12.23
CA GLN A 71 -11.52 3.99 10.88
C GLN A 71 -10.44 2.96 10.54
N CYS A 72 -10.87 1.91 9.83
CA CYS A 72 -9.99 0.93 9.21
C CYS A 72 -9.66 1.39 7.79
N LEU A 73 -8.37 1.45 7.46
CA LEU A 73 -7.90 1.73 6.11
C LEU A 73 -7.12 0.53 5.58
N GLU A 74 -7.33 0.21 4.32
CA GLU A 74 -6.51 -0.69 3.54
C GLU A 74 -5.56 0.14 2.67
N ILE A 75 -4.26 -0.03 2.90
CA ILE A 75 -3.22 0.72 2.22
C ILE A 75 -2.34 -0.26 1.45
N LYS A 76 -2.20 -0.04 0.15
CA LYS A 76 -1.33 -0.82 -0.72
C LYS A 76 -0.07 -0.03 -1.01
N SER A 77 1.09 -0.61 -0.72
CA SER A 77 2.40 0.00 -0.96
C SER A 77 3.38 -1.01 -1.52
N LYS A 78 4.26 -0.61 -2.43
CA LYS A 78 5.30 -1.50 -3.00
C LYS A 78 6.19 -2.14 -1.92
N HIS A 79 6.50 -1.41 -0.85
CA HIS A 79 7.43 -1.85 0.20
C HIS A 79 6.75 -2.06 1.57
N GLY A 80 5.45 -1.80 1.66
CA GLY A 80 4.68 -1.80 2.90
C GLY A 80 4.55 -0.39 3.48
N PHE A 81 3.42 -0.14 4.13
CA PHE A 81 3.06 1.15 4.71
C PHE A 81 3.85 1.47 5.98
N PHE A 82 4.07 0.47 6.85
CA PHE A 82 4.90 0.64 8.06
C PHE A 82 6.42 0.58 7.80
N LYS A 83 6.81 0.23 6.57
CA LYS A 83 8.21 0.17 6.13
C LYS A 83 8.41 1.05 4.90
N ASP A 84 7.70 2.18 4.88
CA ASP A 84 7.84 3.11 3.78
C ASP A 84 9.27 3.67 3.78
N THR A 85 9.89 3.67 2.61
CA THR A 85 11.28 4.09 2.38
C THR A 85 11.38 5.23 1.37
N GLY A 86 10.24 5.75 0.92
CA GLY A 86 10.16 6.78 -0.11
C GLY A 86 9.20 7.91 0.27
N ASP A 87 8.96 8.10 1.57
CA ASP A 87 8.06 9.08 2.16
C ASP A 87 6.66 9.14 1.52
N GLY A 88 6.15 7.99 1.06
CA GLY A 88 4.85 7.86 0.41
C GLY A 88 4.89 7.68 -1.11
N GLN A 89 6.07 7.79 -1.76
CA GLN A 89 6.26 7.58 -3.21
C GLN A 89 5.72 6.23 -3.70
N TYR A 90 5.76 5.22 -2.84
CA TYR A 90 5.42 3.84 -3.20
C TYR A 90 4.00 3.44 -2.83
N ILE A 91 3.19 4.38 -2.35
CA ILE A 91 1.78 4.13 -2.08
C ILE A 91 1.04 4.00 -3.41
N GLU A 92 0.30 2.91 -3.56
CA GLU A 92 -0.47 2.61 -4.75
C GLU A 92 -1.96 2.93 -4.56
N SER A 93 -2.49 2.73 -3.36
CA SER A 93 -3.87 3.05 -3.00
C SER A 93 -4.08 3.20 -1.50
N ILE A 94 -5.03 4.05 -1.12
CA ILE A 94 -5.54 4.21 0.25
C ILE A 94 -7.07 4.17 0.17
N GLN A 95 -7.70 3.25 0.89
CA GLN A 95 -9.17 3.17 0.91
C GLN A 95 -9.67 2.72 2.28
N PRO A 96 -10.90 3.06 2.68
CA PRO A 96 -11.53 2.40 3.81
C PRO A 96 -11.55 0.89 3.60
N CYS A 97 -11.29 0.12 4.65
CA CYS A 97 -11.45 -1.33 4.59
C CYS A 97 -12.88 -1.66 4.15
N SER A 98 -13.01 -2.59 3.19
CA SER A 98 -14.31 -3.12 2.81
C SER A 98 -15.01 -3.67 4.05
N LYS A 99 -16.23 -3.20 4.32
CA LYS A 99 -17.10 -3.84 5.32
C LYS A 99 -17.36 -5.27 4.82
N LYS A 100 -16.65 -6.27 5.35
CA LYS A 100 -17.10 -7.66 5.20
C LYS A 100 -18.51 -7.67 5.79
N GLY A 101 -19.50 -7.94 4.94
CA GLY A 101 -20.90 -7.63 5.20
C GLY A 101 -21.33 -8.07 6.58
N LEU A 102 -21.88 -7.14 7.37
CA LEU A 102 -22.94 -7.54 8.28
C LEU A 102 -23.97 -8.21 7.38
N ALA A 103 -24.15 -9.51 7.51
CA ALA A 103 -25.27 -10.21 6.90
C ALA A 103 -26.53 -9.43 7.29
N THR A 104 -27.14 -8.72 6.33
CA THR A 104 -28.45 -8.12 6.52
C THR A 104 -29.41 -9.27 6.79
N PRO A 105 -29.99 -9.38 8.00
CA PRO A 105 -31.00 -10.40 8.24
C PRO A 105 -32.15 -10.12 7.28
N LYS A 106 -32.46 -11.10 6.43
CA LYS A 106 -33.58 -11.04 5.50
C LYS A 106 -34.86 -11.17 6.34
N VAL A 107 -35.42 -10.04 6.77
CA VAL A 107 -36.73 -10.03 7.41
C VAL A 107 -37.77 -10.17 6.30
N THR A 108 -38.26 -11.40 6.10
CA THR A 108 -39.46 -11.64 5.30
C THR A 108 -40.65 -11.14 6.11
N ARG A 109 -41.43 -10.21 5.56
CA ARG A 109 -42.68 -9.71 6.14
C ARG A 109 -43.86 -10.42 5.47
#